data_AF-A0A937JYX9-F1
#
_entry.id   AF-A0A937JYX9-F1
#
_cell.length_a   1.000
_cell.length_b   1.000
_cell.length_c   1.000
_cell.angle_alpha   90.00
_cell.angle_beta   90.00
_cell.angle_gamma   90.00
#
_symmetry.space_group_name_H-M   'P 1'
#
loop_
_entity.id
_entity.type
_entity.pdbx_description
1 polymer ?
#
loop_
_entity_poly.entity_id
_entity_poly.type
_entity_poly.pdbx_seq_one_letter_code
_entity_poly.pdbx_strand_id
1 'polypeptide(L)'
;MLKLSQEAFEFNDYDLETTLYTSILAVTIGGFLGGFAITFFLKDRLRKLPLGLVIIINLLSFIIIISVVSIAAFLFYYWVFIGESYFDGNLWFNITEFVSSYAFALNVVSWSTISTLTMIILQINDKYGRGVFFETLLGKYHSPINEERIFMFLDLKSSTTIAEKLGHKRYFKLLNRFFEDVTKAIIEREGEIYQYVGDEVVITWKLEYGVSKANCVRCFFDIEDIIQQKAHKYMEKYGVTPSFKAGLHCGEVTTGEVGTFKKDIIFTGDVLNTTSRIESKCNEFNKRLLISGELALLLPLNDDYEVEELGDLDLRGKRKPVKVHSISRRFVNENKEFITDD
;
A
#
# COMPACT_ATOMS: atom_id res chain seq x y z
N MET A 1 35.94 -45.11 43.68
CA MET A 1 35.92 -44.69 42.27
C MET A 1 34.61 -45.07 41.56
N LEU A 2 33.47 -45.07 42.27
CA LEU A 2 32.14 -45.44 41.71
C LEU A 2 30.98 -44.69 42.38
N LYS A 3 31.26 -43.53 43.02
CA LYS A 3 30.26 -42.65 43.63
C LYS A 3 30.31 -41.20 43.12
N LEU A 4 31.26 -40.88 42.24
CA LEU A 4 31.43 -39.53 41.67
C LEU A 4 30.86 -39.40 40.24
N SER A 5 30.23 -40.46 39.72
CA SER A 5 29.66 -40.47 38.35
C SER A 5 28.14 -40.38 38.30
N GLN A 6 27.47 -40.26 39.46
CA GLN A 6 26.00 -40.14 39.53
C GLN A 6 25.55 -38.68 39.73
N GLU A 7 26.38 -37.82 40.34
CA GLU A 7 26.06 -36.39 40.52
C GLU A 7 26.37 -35.54 39.28
N ALA A 8 27.08 -36.07 38.28
CA ALA A 8 27.37 -35.37 37.03
C ALA A 8 26.32 -35.61 35.93
N PHE A 9 25.27 -36.38 36.22
CA PHE A 9 24.18 -36.69 35.27
C PHE A 9 22.80 -36.17 35.73
N GLU A 10 22.73 -35.50 36.88
CA GLU A 10 21.60 -34.63 37.22
C GLU A 10 21.85 -33.23 36.64
N PHE A 11 22.04 -33.15 35.33
CA PHE A 11 21.78 -31.88 34.64
C PHE A 11 20.26 -31.76 34.58
N ASN A 12 19.73 -31.25 35.70
CA ASN A 12 18.39 -30.75 35.97
C ASN A 12 17.39 -31.04 34.84
N ASP A 13 16.34 -31.80 35.14
CA ASP A 13 15.07 -31.76 34.40
C ASP A 13 14.61 -30.29 34.39
N TYR A 14 15.13 -29.53 33.42
CA TYR A 14 14.62 -28.23 33.04
C TYR A 14 13.15 -28.50 32.76
N ASP A 15 12.29 -27.95 33.60
CA ASP A 15 10.84 -28.06 33.43
C ASP A 15 10.52 -27.62 32.01
N LEU A 16 10.37 -28.61 31.13
CA LEU A 16 10.27 -28.44 29.68
C LEU A 16 9.08 -27.53 29.40
N GLU A 17 8.06 -27.64 30.24
CA GLU A 17 6.86 -26.84 30.22
C GLU A 17 7.16 -25.35 30.49
N THR A 18 7.84 -25.02 31.59
CA THR A 18 8.22 -23.64 31.91
C THR A 18 9.20 -23.03 30.90
N THR A 19 10.15 -23.82 30.41
CA THR A 19 11.10 -23.39 29.36
C THR A 19 10.38 -23.15 28.03
N LEU A 20 9.40 -23.98 27.70
CA LEU A 20 8.59 -23.84 26.49
C LEU A 20 7.68 -22.60 26.57
N TYR A 21 7.00 -22.36 27.70
CA TYR A 21 6.13 -21.20 27.89
C TYR A 21 6.90 -19.88 27.82
N THR A 22 8.03 -19.79 28.52
CA THR A 22 8.88 -18.58 28.51
C THR A 22 9.45 -18.33 27.11
N SER A 23 9.85 -19.40 26.41
CA SER A 23 10.26 -19.33 25.00
C SER A 23 9.14 -18.83 24.10
N ILE A 24 7.93 -19.42 24.15
CA ILE A 24 6.77 -19.00 23.34
C ILE A 24 6.39 -17.54 23.61
N LEU A 25 6.43 -17.09 24.86
CA LEU A 25 6.11 -15.71 25.23
C LEU A 25 7.14 -14.72 24.66
N ALA A 26 8.44 -15.01 24.84
CA ALA A 26 9.52 -14.19 24.29
C ALA A 26 9.48 -14.16 22.74
N VAL A 27 9.17 -15.30 22.13
CA VAL A 27 8.95 -15.51 20.68
C VAL A 27 7.81 -14.62 20.17
N THR A 28 6.67 -14.60 20.86
CA THR A 28 5.49 -13.80 20.45
C THR A 28 5.76 -12.31 20.57
N ILE A 29 6.38 -11.87 21.67
CA ILE A 29 6.72 -10.46 21.92
C ILE A 29 7.78 -9.98 20.91
N GLY A 30 8.83 -10.75 20.69
CA GLY A 30 9.90 -10.44 19.73
C GLY A 30 9.37 -10.33 18.30
N GLY A 31 8.50 -11.26 17.88
CA GLY A 31 7.84 -11.21 16.58
C GLY A 31 6.96 -9.97 16.40
N PHE A 32 6.16 -9.61 17.42
CA PHE A 32 5.29 -8.43 17.37
C PHE A 32 6.10 -7.12 17.31
N LEU A 33 7.11 -6.97 18.17
CA LEU A 33 7.96 -5.78 18.20
C LEU A 33 8.78 -5.63 16.91
N GLY A 34 9.33 -6.73 16.38
CA GLY A 34 10.03 -6.75 15.11
C GLY A 34 9.14 -6.37 13.92
N GLY A 35 7.93 -6.94 13.87
CA GLY A 35 6.93 -6.60 12.85
C GLY A 35 6.47 -5.14 12.91
N PHE A 36 6.25 -4.62 14.12
CA PHE A 36 5.86 -3.23 14.34
C PHE A 36 6.97 -2.25 13.91
N ALA A 37 8.23 -2.52 14.29
CA ALA A 37 9.36 -1.68 13.91
C ALA A 37 9.49 -1.57 12.38
N ILE A 38 9.29 -2.67 11.65
CA ILE A 38 9.41 -2.67 10.19
C ILE A 38 8.29 -1.90 9.52
N THR A 39 7.05 -2.18 9.94
CA THR A 39 5.87 -1.60 9.31
C THR A 39 5.77 -0.09 9.54
N PHE A 40 6.13 0.38 10.73
CA PHE A 40 6.00 1.80 11.10
C PHE A 40 7.28 2.62 10.98
N PHE A 41 8.47 2.07 11.28
CA PHE A 41 9.72 2.87 11.27
C PHE A 41 10.57 2.68 10.03
N LEU A 42 10.73 1.45 9.55
CA LEU A 42 11.65 1.17 8.45
C LEU A 42 11.02 1.29 7.06
N LYS A 43 9.71 1.01 6.90
CA LYS A 43 9.05 0.94 5.57
C LYS A 43 9.29 2.17 4.70
N ASP A 44 9.11 3.38 5.25
CA ASP A 44 9.25 4.61 4.46
C ASP A 44 10.70 5.00 4.16
N ARG A 45 11.65 4.62 5.03
CA ARG A 45 13.08 4.88 4.80
C ARG A 45 13.71 3.90 3.82
N LEU A 46 13.30 2.63 3.89
CA LEU A 46 13.84 1.55 3.06
C LEU A 46 13.40 1.65 1.59
N ARG A 47 12.25 2.26 1.30
CA ARG A 47 11.72 2.43 -0.08
C ARG A 47 12.67 3.14 -1.05
N LYS A 48 13.64 3.90 -0.55
CA LYS A 48 14.59 4.66 -1.39
C LYS A 48 15.90 3.91 -1.67
N LEU A 49 16.09 2.74 -1.06
CA LEU A 49 17.32 1.98 -1.13
C LEU A 49 17.23 0.85 -2.17
N PRO A 50 18.36 0.41 -2.74
CA PRO A 50 18.39 -0.77 -3.61
C PRO A 50 17.86 -2.01 -2.88
N LEU A 51 17.13 -2.87 -3.62
CA LEU A 51 16.50 -4.09 -3.10
C LEU A 51 17.44 -4.95 -2.24
N GLY A 52 18.66 -5.20 -2.71
CA GLY A 52 19.63 -6.02 -1.98
C GLY A 52 20.02 -5.43 -0.63
N LEU A 53 20.15 -4.10 -0.56
CA LEU A 53 20.51 -3.39 0.67
C LEU A 53 19.34 -3.39 1.66
N VAL A 54 18.11 -3.29 1.16
CA VAL A 54 16.88 -3.40 1.95
C VAL A 54 16.77 -4.77 2.63
N ILE A 55 17.07 -5.86 1.91
CA ILE A 55 17.07 -7.22 2.46
C ILE A 55 18.13 -7.36 3.58
N ILE A 56 19.36 -6.87 3.34
CA ILE A 56 20.44 -6.94 4.32
C ILE A 56 20.10 -6.16 5.59
N ILE A 57 19.61 -4.92 5.45
CA ILE A 57 19.22 -4.11 6.62
C ILE A 57 18.14 -4.84 7.43
N ASN A 58 17.14 -5.41 6.77
CA ASN A 58 16.08 -6.10 7.48
C ASN A 58 16.58 -7.36 8.19
N LEU A 59 17.41 -8.17 7.54
CA LEU A 59 18.01 -9.36 8.16
C LEU A 59 18.80 -8.97 9.43
N LEU A 60 19.68 -7.97 9.32
CA LEU A 60 20.48 -7.49 10.46
C LEU A 60 19.60 -6.92 11.56
N SER A 61 18.57 -6.14 11.21
CA SER A 61 17.64 -5.56 12.20
C SER A 61 16.90 -6.65 12.98
N PHE A 62 16.48 -7.74 12.33
CA PHE A 62 15.83 -8.86 13.00
C PHE A 62 16.78 -9.59 13.93
N ILE A 63 17.99 -9.93 13.46
CA ILE A 63 18.99 -10.60 14.29
C ILE A 63 19.24 -9.78 15.56
N ILE A 64 19.39 -8.46 15.44
CA ILE A 64 19.60 -7.56 16.59
C ILE A 64 18.37 -7.57 17.51
N ILE A 65 17.16 -7.35 16.99
CA ILE A 65 15.94 -7.28 17.80
C ILE A 65 15.70 -8.60 18.55
N ILE A 66 15.81 -9.73 17.86
CA ILE A 66 15.59 -11.07 18.44
C ILE A 66 16.65 -11.36 19.49
N SER A 67 17.91 -11.01 19.24
CA SER A 67 18.99 -11.20 20.22
C SER A 67 18.74 -10.39 21.48
N VAL A 68 18.36 -9.11 21.35
CA VAL A 68 18.04 -8.23 22.48
C VAL A 68 16.85 -8.75 23.27
N VAL A 69 15.75 -9.14 22.60
CA VAL A 69 14.55 -9.67 23.27
C VAL A 69 14.85 -11.00 23.96
N SER A 70 15.63 -11.87 23.33
CA SER A 70 15.99 -13.18 23.91
C SER A 70 16.90 -13.02 25.13
N ILE A 71 17.90 -12.13 25.08
CA ILE A 71 18.75 -11.82 26.23
C ILE A 71 17.91 -11.18 27.35
N ALA A 72 17.01 -10.24 27.05
CA ALA A 72 16.14 -9.63 28.06
C ALA A 72 15.21 -10.66 28.71
N ALA A 73 14.62 -11.57 27.93
CA ALA A 73 13.81 -12.66 28.42
C ALA A 73 14.61 -13.63 29.31
N PHE A 74 15.84 -13.95 28.90
CA PHE A 74 16.76 -14.76 29.70
C PHE A 74 17.10 -14.11 31.04
N LEU A 75 17.42 -12.80 31.04
CA LEU A 75 17.68 -12.03 32.26
C LEU A 75 16.47 -11.98 33.18
N PHE A 76 15.27 -11.83 32.62
CA PHE A 76 14.03 -11.85 33.39
C PHE A 76 13.77 -13.23 34.00
N TYR A 77 13.93 -14.30 33.21
CA TYR A 77 13.82 -15.67 33.69
C TYR A 77 14.80 -15.96 34.83
N TYR A 78 16.07 -15.57 34.65
CA TYR A 78 17.11 -15.73 35.66
C TYR A 78 16.74 -15.01 36.97
N TRP A 79 16.22 -13.78 36.88
CA TRP A 79 15.79 -13.01 38.05
C TRP A 79 14.59 -13.64 38.78
N VAL A 80 13.56 -14.09 38.05
CA VAL A 80 12.32 -14.63 38.64
C VAL A 80 12.52 -16.01 39.25
N PHE A 81 13.21 -16.91 38.56
CA PHE A 81 13.22 -18.33 38.92
C PHE A 81 14.46 -18.78 39.68
N ILE A 82 15.62 -18.16 39.42
CA ILE A 82 16.87 -18.54 40.08
C ILE A 82 17.09 -17.68 41.35
N GLY A 83 16.48 -16.50 41.44
CA GLY A 83 16.44 -15.68 42.66
C GLY A 83 17.78 -15.04 43.06
N GLU A 84 18.82 -15.22 42.24
CA GLU A 84 20.15 -14.63 42.40
C GLU A 84 20.15 -13.15 41.96
N SER A 85 20.92 -12.31 42.66
CA SER A 85 21.03 -10.88 42.34
C SER A 85 21.79 -10.68 41.02
N TYR A 86 21.41 -9.67 40.22
CA TYR A 86 22.03 -9.33 38.93
C TYR A 86 23.56 -9.07 38.99
N PHE A 87 24.13 -8.98 40.19
CA PHE A 87 25.53 -8.60 40.44
C PHE A 87 26.44 -9.75 40.84
N ASP A 88 25.98 -11.00 40.77
CA ASP A 88 26.90 -12.12 40.94
C ASP A 88 27.88 -12.19 39.76
N GLY A 89 29.16 -12.49 40.04
CA GLY A 89 30.25 -12.42 39.06
C GLY A 89 30.08 -13.31 37.83
N ASN A 90 29.08 -14.20 37.86
CA ASN A 90 28.78 -15.22 36.85
C ASN A 90 27.76 -14.76 35.80
N LEU A 91 27.16 -13.57 35.90
CA LEU A 91 26.15 -13.11 34.94
C LEU A 91 26.68 -13.13 33.49
N TRP A 92 27.88 -12.61 33.28
CA TRP A 92 28.51 -12.58 31.95
C TRP A 92 28.75 -13.98 31.39
N PHE A 93 29.19 -14.91 32.26
CA PHE A 93 29.38 -16.31 31.88
C PHE A 93 28.07 -16.94 31.40
N ASN A 94 26.99 -16.78 32.17
CA ASN A 94 25.67 -17.33 31.84
C ASN A 94 25.09 -16.73 30.54
N ILE A 95 25.27 -15.42 30.32
CA ILE A 95 24.86 -14.79 29.04
C ILE A 95 25.66 -15.38 27.88
N THR A 96 26.98 -15.55 28.02
CA THR A 96 27.82 -16.11 26.96
C THR A 96 27.47 -17.56 26.65
N GLU A 97 27.14 -18.35 27.67
CA GLU A 97 26.67 -19.73 27.52
C GLU A 97 25.31 -19.77 26.80
N PHE A 98 24.38 -18.92 27.20
CA PHE A 98 23.08 -18.79 26.55
C PHE A 98 23.20 -18.38 25.08
N VAL A 99 23.98 -17.34 24.76
CA VAL A 99 24.16 -16.85 23.38
C VAL A 99 24.90 -17.87 22.51
N SER A 100 25.79 -18.66 23.11
CA SER A 100 26.50 -19.75 22.41
C SER A 100 25.67 -21.04 22.33
N SER A 101 24.49 -21.07 22.94
CA SER A 101 23.66 -22.26 22.98
C SER A 101 23.07 -22.59 21.61
N TYR A 102 22.87 -23.88 21.37
CA TYR A 102 22.16 -24.37 20.18
C TYR A 102 20.72 -23.83 20.11
N ALA A 103 20.06 -23.68 21.25
CA ALA A 103 18.69 -23.14 21.33
C ALA A 103 18.62 -21.68 20.86
N PHE A 104 19.57 -20.84 21.29
CA PHE A 104 19.66 -19.45 20.83
C PHE A 104 19.93 -19.37 19.33
N ALA A 105 20.87 -20.17 18.82
CA ALA A 105 21.18 -20.22 17.39
C ALA A 105 19.96 -20.64 16.55
N LEU A 106 19.24 -21.68 16.97
CA LEU A 106 17.99 -22.11 16.33
C LEU A 106 16.94 -21.00 16.35
N ASN A 107 16.75 -20.32 17.48
CA ASN A 107 15.79 -19.22 17.60
C ASN A 107 16.08 -18.10 16.59
N VAL A 108 17.33 -17.63 16.54
CA VAL A 108 17.77 -16.60 15.60
C VAL A 108 17.54 -17.05 14.16
N VAL A 109 17.97 -18.27 13.80
CA VAL A 109 17.82 -18.79 12.43
C VAL A 109 16.35 -18.90 12.04
N SER A 110 15.50 -19.55 12.84
CA SER A 110 14.08 -19.73 12.53
C SER A 110 13.37 -18.40 12.30
N TRP A 111 13.59 -17.42 13.18
CA TRP A 111 12.96 -16.11 13.06
C TRP A 111 13.53 -15.27 11.93
N SER A 112 14.85 -15.30 11.70
CA SER A 112 15.45 -14.69 10.51
C SER A 112 14.89 -15.28 9.22
N THR A 113 14.62 -16.58 9.17
CA THR A 113 13.97 -17.23 8.02
C THR A 113 12.52 -16.76 7.85
N ILE A 114 11.70 -16.83 8.90
CA ILE A 114 10.28 -16.41 8.86
C ILE A 114 10.16 -14.95 8.43
N SER A 115 10.98 -14.07 9.02
CA SER A 115 10.97 -12.66 8.70
C SER A 115 11.41 -12.36 7.27
N THR A 116 12.47 -13.01 6.79
CA THR A 116 12.95 -12.85 5.41
C THR A 116 11.89 -13.31 4.41
N LEU A 117 11.25 -14.45 4.66
CA LEU A 117 10.13 -14.95 3.83
C LEU A 117 8.96 -13.97 3.84
N THR A 118 8.55 -13.50 5.02
CA THR A 118 7.48 -12.50 5.16
C THR A 118 7.82 -11.23 4.40
N MET A 119 9.07 -10.77 4.48
CA MET A 119 9.51 -9.58 3.77
C MET A 119 9.50 -9.76 2.25
N ILE A 120 9.90 -10.93 1.75
CA ILE A 120 9.79 -11.25 0.32
C ILE A 120 8.33 -11.21 -0.12
N ILE A 121 7.43 -11.83 0.65
CA ILE A 121 5.98 -11.80 0.38
C ILE A 121 5.45 -10.36 0.35
N LEU A 122 5.81 -9.53 1.35
CA LEU A 122 5.38 -8.13 1.39
C LEU A 122 5.91 -7.31 0.21
N GLN A 123 7.15 -7.54 -0.20
CA GLN A 123 7.74 -6.85 -1.36
C GLN A 123 7.12 -7.27 -2.68
N ILE A 124 6.77 -8.55 -2.81
CA ILE A 124 6.01 -9.06 -3.96
C ILE A 124 4.61 -8.44 -3.95
N ASN A 125 3.91 -8.45 -2.82
CA ASN A 125 2.57 -7.86 -2.71
C ASN A 125 2.58 -6.34 -2.99
N ASP A 126 3.60 -5.59 -2.54
CA ASP A 126 3.77 -4.18 -2.88
C ASP A 126 4.01 -3.97 -4.40
N LYS A 127 4.58 -4.96 -5.11
CA LYS A 127 4.83 -4.92 -6.56
C LYS A 127 3.60 -5.27 -7.41
N TYR A 128 2.81 -6.26 -6.98
CA TYR A 128 1.62 -6.73 -7.72
C TYR A 128 0.34 -5.96 -7.36
N GLY A 129 0.36 -5.14 -6.31
CA GLY A 129 -0.83 -4.48 -5.79
C GLY A 129 -1.42 -5.24 -4.60
N ARG A 130 -2.10 -4.51 -3.71
CA ARG A 130 -2.58 -5.04 -2.43
C ARG A 130 -3.63 -6.14 -2.66
N GLY A 131 -3.37 -7.35 -2.16
CA GLY A 131 -4.33 -8.47 -2.22
C GLY A 131 -4.22 -9.32 -3.49
N VAL A 132 -3.64 -8.77 -4.56
CA VAL A 132 -3.42 -9.45 -5.84
C VAL A 132 -2.53 -10.68 -5.67
N PHE A 133 -1.46 -10.58 -4.86
CA PHE A 133 -0.53 -11.69 -4.64
C PHE A 133 -1.22 -12.97 -4.14
N PHE A 134 -2.12 -12.86 -3.15
CA PHE A 134 -2.81 -14.03 -2.61
C PHE A 134 -3.84 -14.59 -3.60
N GLU A 135 -4.54 -13.72 -4.36
CA GLU A 135 -5.45 -14.17 -5.41
C GLU A 135 -4.70 -14.90 -6.55
N THR A 136 -3.51 -14.43 -6.93
CA THR A 136 -2.62 -15.12 -7.88
C THR A 136 -2.11 -16.44 -7.32
N LEU A 137 -1.69 -16.48 -6.05
CA LEU A 137 -1.23 -17.72 -5.40
C LEU A 137 -2.33 -18.78 -5.32
N LEU A 138 -3.57 -18.36 -5.10
CA LEU A 138 -4.76 -19.22 -5.13
C LEU A 138 -5.20 -19.61 -6.56
N GLY A 139 -4.51 -19.12 -7.59
CA GLY A 139 -4.78 -19.45 -8.99
C GLY A 139 -5.98 -18.72 -9.60
N LYS A 140 -6.55 -17.71 -8.92
CA LYS A 140 -7.78 -17.02 -9.34
C LYS A 140 -7.70 -16.47 -10.77
N TYR A 141 -6.54 -15.90 -11.14
CA TYR A 141 -6.32 -15.27 -12.45
C TYR A 141 -5.65 -16.19 -13.47
N HIS A 142 -5.44 -17.47 -13.17
CA HIS A 142 -4.78 -18.39 -14.10
C HIS A 142 -5.67 -18.73 -15.30
N SER A 143 -6.99 -18.73 -15.09
CA SER A 143 -7.99 -18.75 -16.15
C SER A 143 -8.64 -17.36 -16.29
N PRO A 144 -9.07 -16.97 -17.49
CA PRO A 144 -9.81 -15.73 -17.67
C PRO A 144 -11.12 -15.77 -16.87
N ILE A 145 -11.38 -14.73 -16.10
CA ILE A 145 -12.63 -14.52 -15.35
C ILE A 145 -13.27 -13.21 -15.78
N ASN A 146 -14.60 -13.17 -15.81
CA ASN A 146 -15.34 -11.94 -16.05
C ASN A 146 -15.73 -11.30 -14.72
N GLU A 147 -15.46 -10.01 -14.60
CA GLU A 147 -15.83 -9.21 -13.43
C GLU A 147 -16.31 -7.83 -13.87
N GLU A 148 -17.24 -7.23 -13.12
CA GLU A 148 -17.62 -5.84 -13.34
C GLU A 148 -16.68 -4.90 -12.58
N ARG A 149 -16.09 -3.95 -13.30
CA ARG A 149 -15.14 -2.99 -12.73
C ARG A 149 -15.43 -1.58 -13.18
N ILE A 150 -15.02 -0.65 -12.32
CA ILE A 150 -14.91 0.77 -12.64
C ILE A 150 -13.46 1.05 -12.98
N PHE A 151 -13.22 1.84 -14.02
CA PHE A 151 -11.91 2.41 -14.31
C PHE A 151 -11.97 3.92 -14.20
N MET A 152 -10.88 4.51 -13.70
CA MET A 152 -10.59 5.93 -13.77
C MET A 152 -9.24 6.10 -14.47
N PHE A 153 -9.22 6.88 -15.53
CA PHE A 153 -8.00 7.35 -16.17
C PHE A 153 -7.77 8.76 -15.64
N LEU A 154 -6.67 8.98 -14.92
CA LEU A 154 -6.33 10.27 -14.32
C LEU A 154 -5.05 10.78 -14.99
N ASP A 155 -5.20 11.86 -15.77
CA ASP A 155 -4.14 12.42 -16.61
C ASP A 155 -3.73 13.82 -16.16
N LEU A 156 -2.42 14.11 -16.18
CA LEU A 156 -1.90 15.43 -15.82
C LEU A 156 -2.07 16.42 -16.98
N LYS A 157 -2.68 17.58 -16.69
CA LYS A 157 -2.81 18.64 -17.68
C LYS A 157 -1.46 19.29 -17.96
N SER A 158 -1.22 19.58 -19.24
CA SER A 158 -0.03 20.29 -19.73
C SER A 158 1.30 19.63 -19.33
N SER A 159 1.30 18.31 -19.16
CA SER A 159 2.46 17.52 -18.75
C SER A 159 3.67 17.70 -19.65
N THR A 160 3.51 17.69 -20.97
CA THR A 160 4.60 17.93 -21.93
C THR A 160 5.26 19.28 -21.70
N THR A 161 4.47 20.36 -21.56
CA THR A 161 4.98 21.71 -21.29
C THR A 161 5.70 21.79 -19.94
N ILE A 162 5.20 21.08 -18.92
CA ILE A 162 5.86 21.00 -17.61
C ILE A 162 7.18 20.22 -17.72
N ALA A 163 7.20 19.12 -18.47
CA ALA A 163 8.39 18.30 -18.67
C ALA A 163 9.50 19.06 -19.40
N GLU A 164 9.15 19.84 -20.43
CA GLU A 164 10.07 20.73 -21.15
C GLU A 164 10.67 21.79 -20.23
N LYS A 165 9.85 22.44 -19.40
CA LYS A 165 10.31 23.48 -18.47
C LYS A 165 11.20 22.95 -17.34
N LEU A 166 10.90 21.77 -16.80
CA LEU A 166 11.62 21.21 -15.65
C LEU A 166 12.84 20.39 -16.05
N GLY A 167 12.86 19.87 -17.28
CA GLY A 167 13.77 18.83 -17.72
C GLY A 167 13.40 17.45 -17.15
N HIS A 168 13.74 16.40 -17.89
CA HIS A 168 13.27 15.03 -17.64
C HIS A 168 13.51 14.54 -16.20
N LYS A 169 14.68 14.82 -15.60
CA LYS A 169 15.04 14.31 -14.27
C LYS A 169 14.23 14.97 -13.14
N ARG A 170 13.92 16.27 -13.26
CA ARG A 170 13.06 16.96 -12.27
C ARG A 170 11.60 16.61 -12.49
N TYR A 171 11.16 16.48 -13.75
CA TYR A 171 9.82 16.05 -14.08
C TYR A 171 9.51 14.64 -13.53
N PHE A 172 10.43 13.69 -13.69
CA PHE A 172 10.29 12.35 -13.09
C PHE A 172 10.14 12.40 -11.56
N LYS A 173 10.87 13.31 -10.88
CA LYS A 173 10.72 13.53 -9.43
C LYS A 173 9.40 14.22 -9.06
N LEU A 174 8.82 15.01 -9.96
CA LEU A 174 7.48 15.59 -9.78
C LEU A 174 6.43 14.48 -9.92
N LEU A 175 6.51 13.66 -10.96
CA LEU A 175 5.61 12.53 -11.20
C LEU A 175 5.61 11.55 -10.03
N ASN A 176 6.78 11.06 -9.60
CA ASN A 176 6.86 10.17 -8.44
C ASN A 176 6.24 10.81 -7.20
N ARG A 177 6.47 12.11 -6.98
CA ARG A 177 5.90 12.80 -5.84
C ARG A 177 4.37 12.91 -5.93
N PHE A 178 3.86 13.23 -7.11
CA PHE A 178 2.43 13.23 -7.41
C PHE A 178 1.81 11.86 -7.16
N PHE A 179 2.37 10.80 -7.74
CA PHE A 179 1.89 9.42 -7.53
C PHE A 179 1.92 9.00 -6.05
N GLU A 180 2.98 9.33 -5.31
CA GLU A 180 3.03 9.11 -3.85
C GLU A 180 1.89 9.82 -3.12
N ASP A 181 1.63 11.08 -3.44
CA ASP A 181 0.66 11.92 -2.75
C ASP A 181 -0.80 11.48 -3.04
N VAL A 182 -1.10 11.03 -4.27
CA VAL A 182 -2.46 10.58 -4.66
C VAL A 182 -2.77 9.15 -4.23
N THR A 183 -1.75 8.29 -4.08
CA THR A 183 -1.91 6.87 -3.70
C THR A 183 -2.68 6.70 -2.38
N LYS A 184 -2.51 7.65 -1.43
CA LYS A 184 -3.24 7.61 -0.15
C LYS A 184 -4.75 7.68 -0.36
N ALA A 185 -5.23 8.66 -1.13
CA ALA A 185 -6.65 8.83 -1.43
C ALA A 185 -7.22 7.61 -2.18
N ILE A 186 -6.46 7.07 -3.13
CA ILE A 186 -6.86 5.87 -3.88
C ILE A 186 -7.13 4.70 -2.94
N ILE A 187 -6.19 4.41 -2.03
CA ILE A 187 -6.31 3.30 -1.08
C ILE A 187 -7.44 3.55 -0.07
N GLU A 188 -7.58 4.76 0.46
CA GLU A 188 -8.63 5.12 1.42
C GLU A 188 -10.04 5.04 0.82
N ARG A 189 -10.15 5.11 -0.51
CA ARG A 189 -11.37 4.93 -1.28
C ARG A 189 -11.48 3.56 -1.96
N GLU A 190 -10.77 2.56 -1.43
CA GLU A 190 -10.84 1.16 -1.87
C GLU A 190 -10.46 0.97 -3.35
N GLY A 191 -9.70 1.91 -3.92
CA GLY A 191 -9.18 1.85 -5.27
C GLY A 191 -7.88 1.09 -5.37
N GLU A 192 -7.68 0.46 -6.52
CA GLU A 192 -6.47 -0.26 -6.89
C GLU A 192 -5.77 0.49 -8.02
N ILE A 193 -4.47 0.74 -7.88
CA ILE A 193 -3.67 1.27 -8.99
C ILE A 193 -3.40 0.11 -9.94
N TYR A 194 -4.01 0.16 -11.12
CA TYR A 194 -3.79 -0.85 -12.15
C TYR A 194 -2.43 -0.66 -12.81
N GLN A 195 -2.16 0.56 -13.30
CA GLN A 195 -0.89 0.89 -13.94
C GLN A 195 -0.61 2.39 -13.96
N TYR A 196 0.68 2.73 -14.06
CA TYR A 196 1.16 4.07 -14.39
C TYR A 196 1.55 4.09 -15.87
N VAL A 197 1.01 5.04 -16.64
CA VAL A 197 1.27 5.17 -18.08
C VAL A 197 1.78 6.59 -18.36
N GLY A 198 3.10 6.77 -18.37
CA GLY A 198 3.69 8.10 -18.51
C GLY A 198 3.35 8.99 -17.32
N ASP A 199 2.50 9.98 -17.54
CA ASP A 199 1.95 10.92 -16.57
C ASP A 199 0.52 10.60 -16.13
N GLU A 200 -0.07 9.54 -16.68
CA GLU A 200 -1.39 9.03 -16.36
C GLU A 200 -1.33 7.96 -15.26
N VAL A 201 -2.33 7.96 -14.37
CA VAL A 201 -2.61 6.88 -13.42
C VAL A 201 -3.92 6.21 -13.81
N VAL A 202 -3.88 4.90 -14.05
CA VAL A 202 -5.10 4.10 -14.24
C VAL A 202 -5.46 3.43 -12.93
N ILE A 203 -6.66 3.76 -12.43
CA ILE A 203 -7.18 3.27 -11.16
C ILE A 203 -8.40 2.41 -11.45
N THR A 204 -8.59 1.32 -10.71
CA THR A 204 -9.73 0.43 -10.84
C THR A 204 -10.37 0.11 -9.50
N TRP A 205 -11.67 -0.21 -9.54
CA TRP A 205 -12.44 -0.73 -8.42
C TRP A 205 -13.25 -1.92 -8.90
N LYS A 206 -13.46 -2.92 -8.04
CA LYS A 206 -14.65 -3.78 -8.21
C LYS A 206 -15.90 -2.90 -8.09
N LEU A 207 -16.91 -3.17 -8.90
CA LEU A 207 -18.09 -2.30 -9.01
C LEU A 207 -18.69 -1.95 -7.64
N GLU A 208 -18.88 -2.95 -6.77
CA GLU A 208 -19.45 -2.82 -5.42
C GLU A 208 -18.72 -1.78 -4.54
N TYR A 209 -17.38 -1.77 -4.53
CA TYR A 209 -16.59 -0.86 -3.70
C TYR A 209 -16.54 0.54 -4.32
N GLY A 210 -16.49 0.63 -5.65
CA GLY A 210 -16.39 1.91 -6.35
C GLY A 210 -17.68 2.73 -6.27
N VAL A 211 -18.85 2.08 -6.35
CA VAL A 211 -20.15 2.76 -6.22
C VAL A 211 -20.54 3.02 -4.77
N SER A 212 -20.03 2.23 -3.81
CA SER A 212 -20.27 2.42 -2.38
C SER A 212 -19.93 3.85 -1.98
N LYS A 213 -20.93 4.61 -1.51
CA LYS A 213 -20.80 6.03 -1.13
C LYS A 213 -20.14 6.90 -2.21
N ALA A 214 -20.28 6.52 -3.49
CA ALA A 214 -19.59 7.13 -4.63
C ALA A 214 -18.06 7.22 -4.45
N ASN A 215 -17.43 6.18 -3.89
CA ASN A 215 -15.99 6.12 -3.60
C ASN A 215 -15.12 6.51 -4.81
N CYS A 216 -15.46 6.07 -6.02
CA CYS A 216 -14.69 6.42 -7.22
C CYS A 216 -14.70 7.93 -7.52
N VAL A 217 -15.83 8.60 -7.34
CA VAL A 217 -15.95 10.07 -7.50
C VAL A 217 -15.28 10.79 -6.34
N ARG A 218 -15.48 10.32 -5.10
CA ARG A 218 -14.83 10.88 -3.91
C ARG A 218 -13.31 10.80 -4.00
N CYS A 219 -12.78 9.70 -4.54
CA CYS A 219 -11.35 9.53 -4.78
C CYS A 219 -10.78 10.68 -5.62
N PHE A 220 -11.44 11.04 -6.72
CA PHE A 220 -11.01 12.15 -7.57
C PHE A 220 -10.92 13.46 -6.77
N PHE A 221 -11.95 13.75 -5.97
CA PHE A 221 -11.98 15.01 -5.22
C PHE A 221 -11.06 15.03 -4.00
N ASP A 222 -10.81 13.89 -3.35
CA ASP A 222 -9.82 13.79 -2.28
C ASP A 222 -8.40 13.98 -2.83
N ILE A 223 -8.12 13.47 -4.03
CA ILE A 223 -6.87 13.75 -4.75
C ILE A 223 -6.74 15.26 -4.98
N GLU A 224 -7.80 15.93 -5.43
CA GLU A 224 -7.81 17.38 -5.63
C GLU A 224 -7.49 18.14 -4.33
N ASP A 225 -8.12 17.76 -3.23
CA ASP A 225 -7.86 18.35 -1.91
C ASP A 225 -6.40 18.15 -1.46
N ILE A 226 -5.85 16.95 -1.62
CA ILE A 226 -4.46 16.66 -1.25
C ILE A 226 -3.48 17.53 -2.04
N ILE A 227 -3.71 17.69 -3.35
CA ILE A 227 -2.85 18.50 -4.21
C ILE A 227 -2.99 19.98 -3.87
N GLN A 228 -4.20 20.46 -3.60
CA GLN A 228 -4.45 21.83 -3.17
C GLN A 228 -3.78 22.13 -1.82
N GLN A 229 -3.90 21.24 -0.82
CA GLN A 229 -3.24 21.35 0.47
C GLN A 229 -1.71 21.39 0.34
N LYS A 230 -1.15 20.72 -0.67
CA LYS A 230 0.29 20.66 -0.94
C LYS A 230 0.77 21.65 -2.00
N ALA A 231 -0.10 22.51 -2.52
CA ALA A 231 0.21 23.41 -3.63
C ALA A 231 1.46 24.26 -3.38
N HIS A 232 1.59 24.85 -2.18
CA HIS A 232 2.77 25.62 -1.80
C HIS A 232 4.07 24.80 -1.92
N LYS A 233 4.07 23.56 -1.43
CA LYS A 233 5.25 22.67 -1.47
C LYS A 233 5.62 22.28 -2.91
N TYR A 234 4.62 22.08 -3.77
CA TYR A 234 4.85 21.83 -5.19
C TYR A 234 5.43 23.06 -5.89
N MET A 235 4.86 24.24 -5.62
CA MET A 235 5.33 25.50 -6.17
C MET A 235 6.77 25.81 -5.75
N GLU A 236 7.10 25.66 -4.47
CA GLU A 236 8.44 25.90 -3.94
C GLU A 236 9.49 24.97 -4.57
N LYS A 237 9.17 23.67 -4.70
CA LYS A 237 10.13 22.66 -5.14
C LYS A 237 10.24 22.52 -6.65
N TYR A 238 9.13 22.70 -7.37
CA TYR A 238 9.02 22.44 -8.80
C TYR A 238 8.58 23.67 -9.60
N GLY A 239 8.16 24.77 -8.97
CA GLY A 239 7.69 25.97 -9.69
C GLY A 239 6.33 25.79 -10.39
N VAL A 240 5.61 24.71 -10.08
CA VAL A 240 4.29 24.42 -10.63
C VAL A 240 3.51 23.54 -9.65
N THR A 241 2.21 23.78 -9.52
CA THR A 241 1.29 22.84 -8.87
C THR A 241 0.64 21.97 -9.94
N PRO A 242 0.73 20.64 -9.87
CA PRO A 242 0.09 19.75 -10.83
C PRO A 242 -1.43 19.97 -10.87
N SER A 243 -2.00 19.92 -12.07
CA SER A 243 -3.44 19.87 -12.28
C SER A 243 -3.76 18.68 -13.17
N PHE A 244 -4.94 18.09 -13.03
CA PHE A 244 -5.29 16.86 -13.71
C PHE A 244 -6.75 16.88 -14.19
N LYS A 245 -7.07 15.90 -15.02
CA LYS A 245 -8.41 15.56 -15.48
C LYS A 245 -8.61 14.05 -15.33
N ALA A 246 -9.86 13.62 -15.25
CA ALA A 246 -10.17 12.22 -15.21
C ALA A 246 -11.46 11.85 -15.95
N GLY A 247 -11.43 10.67 -16.56
CA GLY A 247 -12.61 9.99 -17.10
C GLY A 247 -12.93 8.74 -16.28
N LEU A 248 -14.21 8.48 -16.00
CA LEU A 248 -14.66 7.24 -15.38
C LEU A 248 -15.71 6.52 -16.21
N HIS A 249 -15.63 5.21 -16.19
CA HIS A 249 -16.64 4.32 -16.77
C HIS A 249 -16.60 2.96 -16.08
N CYS A 250 -17.73 2.28 -16.09
CA CYS A 250 -17.88 0.94 -15.53
C CYS A 250 -18.37 -0.04 -16.60
N GLY A 251 -18.05 -1.31 -16.42
CA GLY A 251 -18.62 -2.39 -17.22
C GLY A 251 -17.92 -3.72 -16.97
N GLU A 252 -18.36 -4.74 -17.70
CA GLU A 252 -17.75 -6.07 -17.66
C GLU A 252 -16.36 -6.06 -18.33
N VAL A 253 -15.39 -6.63 -17.64
CA VAL A 253 -14.04 -6.88 -18.15
C VAL A 253 -13.66 -8.33 -17.96
N THR A 254 -12.90 -8.86 -18.89
CA THR A 254 -12.24 -10.16 -18.72
C THR A 254 -10.84 -9.91 -18.18
N THR A 255 -10.56 -10.46 -17.00
CA THR A 255 -9.25 -10.39 -16.34
C THR A 255 -8.58 -11.74 -16.27
N GLY A 256 -7.26 -11.77 -16.45
CA GLY A 256 -6.47 -12.98 -16.41
C GLY A 256 -4.98 -12.69 -16.47
N GLU A 257 -4.18 -13.67 -16.07
CA GLU A 257 -2.73 -13.64 -16.16
C GLU A 257 -2.29 -13.90 -17.61
N VAL A 258 -1.50 -12.99 -18.16
CA VAL A 258 -0.99 -13.09 -19.54
C VAL A 258 0.53 -12.94 -19.55
N GLY A 259 1.16 -13.71 -20.44
CA GLY A 259 2.60 -13.70 -20.69
C GLY A 259 3.30 -14.98 -20.25
N THR A 260 4.43 -15.27 -20.88
CA THR A 260 5.27 -16.46 -20.61
C THR A 260 6.53 -16.12 -19.83
N PHE A 261 7.22 -15.05 -20.20
CA PHE A 261 8.45 -14.60 -19.54
C PHE A 261 8.20 -13.55 -18.44
N LYS A 262 7.23 -12.67 -18.69
CA LYS A 262 6.73 -11.70 -17.72
C LYS A 262 5.22 -11.91 -17.66
N LYS A 263 4.75 -12.35 -16.51
CA LYS A 263 3.33 -12.55 -16.25
C LYS A 263 2.77 -11.30 -15.59
N ASP A 264 1.77 -10.70 -16.23
CA ASP A 264 1.01 -9.57 -15.70
C ASP A 264 -0.47 -9.92 -15.70
N ILE A 265 -1.21 -9.45 -14.71
CA ILE A 265 -2.68 -9.50 -14.74
C ILE A 265 -3.14 -8.36 -15.64
N ILE A 266 -3.90 -8.71 -16.66
CA ILE A 266 -4.45 -7.73 -17.59
C ILE A 266 -5.97 -7.66 -17.47
N PHE A 267 -6.52 -6.50 -17.77
CA PHE A 267 -7.94 -6.32 -18.01
C PHE A 267 -8.14 -6.11 -19.50
N THR A 268 -9.02 -6.91 -20.09
CA THR A 268 -9.43 -6.80 -21.48
C THR A 268 -10.91 -6.50 -21.55
N GLY A 269 -11.29 -5.65 -22.50
CA GLY A 269 -12.65 -5.19 -22.63
C GLY A 269 -12.70 -3.79 -23.20
N ASP A 270 -13.88 -3.41 -23.67
CA ASP A 270 -14.12 -2.08 -24.23
C ASP A 270 -14.15 -1.00 -23.13
N VAL A 271 -14.29 -1.40 -21.86
CA VAL A 271 -14.38 -0.50 -20.71
C VAL A 271 -13.14 0.42 -20.61
N LEU A 272 -11.92 -0.13 -20.69
CA LEU A 272 -10.69 0.65 -20.59
C LEU A 272 -10.58 1.67 -21.74
N ASN A 273 -10.83 1.24 -22.97
CA ASN A 273 -10.80 2.09 -24.16
C ASN A 273 -11.88 3.17 -24.13
N THR A 274 -13.04 2.87 -23.57
CA THR A 274 -14.12 3.85 -23.39
C THR A 274 -13.74 4.88 -22.35
N THR A 275 -13.18 4.43 -21.23
CA THR A 275 -12.75 5.28 -20.12
C THR A 275 -11.70 6.30 -20.57
N SER A 276 -10.66 5.85 -21.29
CA SER A 276 -9.61 6.75 -21.81
C SER A 276 -10.16 7.78 -22.80
N ARG A 277 -11.15 7.39 -23.62
CA ARG A 277 -11.81 8.32 -24.55
C ARG A 277 -12.69 9.35 -23.83
N ILE A 278 -13.39 8.94 -22.77
CA ILE A 278 -14.14 9.87 -21.91
C ILE A 278 -13.18 10.85 -21.23
N GLU A 279 -12.08 10.36 -20.68
CA GLU A 279 -11.00 11.19 -20.10
C GLU A 279 -10.53 12.23 -21.13
N SER A 280 -10.22 11.81 -22.35
CA SER A 280 -9.70 12.70 -23.39
C SER A 280 -10.68 13.82 -23.78
N LYS A 281 -12.00 13.58 -23.64
CA LYS A 281 -13.05 14.59 -23.88
C LYS A 281 -13.08 15.69 -22.81
N CYS A 282 -12.44 15.52 -21.65
CA CYS A 282 -12.37 16.56 -20.62
C CYS A 282 -11.82 17.89 -21.16
N ASN A 283 -10.83 17.85 -22.07
CA ASN A 283 -10.25 19.04 -22.67
C ASN A 283 -11.23 19.79 -23.59
N GLU A 284 -12.04 19.06 -24.35
CA GLU A 284 -13.02 19.61 -25.29
C GLU A 284 -14.14 20.35 -24.56
N PHE A 285 -14.61 19.79 -23.45
CA PHE A 285 -15.68 20.39 -22.63
C PHE A 285 -15.15 21.32 -21.52
N ASN A 286 -13.84 21.51 -21.43
CA ASN A 286 -13.18 22.24 -20.34
C ASN A 286 -13.65 21.77 -18.93
N LYS A 287 -13.81 20.46 -18.76
CA LYS A 287 -14.17 19.83 -17.49
C LYS A 287 -12.96 19.13 -16.88
N ARG A 288 -13.03 18.86 -15.58
CA ARG A 288 -11.99 18.12 -14.85
C ARG A 288 -12.36 16.66 -14.63
N LEU A 289 -13.66 16.37 -14.51
CA LEU A 289 -14.17 15.04 -14.27
C LEU A 289 -15.34 14.77 -15.21
N LEU A 290 -15.22 13.72 -16.01
CA LEU A 290 -16.28 13.19 -16.86
C LEU A 290 -16.57 11.73 -16.50
N ILE A 291 -17.84 11.36 -16.44
CA ILE A 291 -18.27 9.99 -16.16
C ILE A 291 -19.28 9.52 -17.20
N SER A 292 -19.27 8.22 -17.52
CA SER A 292 -20.32 7.65 -18.37
C SER A 292 -21.69 7.71 -17.68
N GLY A 293 -22.76 7.85 -18.47
CA GLY A 293 -24.13 7.83 -17.97
C GLY A 293 -24.49 6.54 -17.25
N GLU A 294 -23.99 5.40 -17.73
CA GLU A 294 -24.15 4.10 -17.05
C GLU A 294 -23.60 4.13 -15.61
N LEU A 295 -22.46 4.79 -15.38
CA LEU A 295 -21.86 4.89 -14.05
C LEU A 295 -22.61 5.94 -13.21
N ALA A 296 -23.00 7.06 -13.82
CA ALA A 296 -23.75 8.12 -13.14
C ALA A 296 -25.05 7.58 -12.50
N LEU A 297 -25.74 6.65 -13.17
CA LEU A 297 -26.97 6.02 -12.68
C LEU A 297 -26.76 5.11 -11.45
N LEU A 298 -25.55 4.56 -11.28
CA LEU A 298 -25.23 3.64 -10.18
C LEU A 298 -24.71 4.38 -8.93
N LEU A 299 -24.32 5.65 -9.07
CA LEU A 299 -23.65 6.39 -8.01
C LEU A 299 -24.66 7.09 -7.08
N PRO A 300 -24.55 6.89 -5.76
CA PRO A 300 -25.34 7.63 -4.78
C PRO A 300 -24.75 9.03 -4.56
N LEU A 301 -24.83 9.88 -5.59
CA LEU A 301 -24.39 11.27 -5.52
C LEU A 301 -25.36 12.07 -4.64
N ASN A 302 -24.81 12.80 -3.68
CA ASN A 302 -25.56 13.70 -2.78
C ASN A 302 -25.49 15.15 -3.29
N ASP A 303 -26.13 16.06 -2.55
CA ASP A 303 -26.21 17.49 -2.90
C ASP A 303 -24.87 18.24 -2.90
N ASP A 304 -23.78 17.60 -2.45
CA ASP A 304 -22.42 18.14 -2.50
C ASP A 304 -21.87 18.16 -3.94
N TYR A 305 -22.49 17.41 -4.86
CA TYR A 305 -22.08 17.30 -6.25
C TYR A 305 -23.11 17.92 -7.20
N GLU A 306 -22.61 18.67 -8.16
CA GLU A 306 -23.36 19.12 -9.32
C GLU A 306 -23.08 18.17 -10.49
N VAL A 307 -24.15 17.70 -11.13
CA VAL A 307 -24.11 16.77 -12.26
C VAL A 307 -24.67 17.48 -13.48
N GLU A 308 -23.83 17.69 -14.48
CA GLU A 308 -24.20 18.31 -15.75
C GLU A 308 -24.21 17.24 -16.85
N GLU A 309 -25.36 17.01 -17.50
CA GLU A 309 -25.44 16.14 -18.66
C GLU A 309 -24.84 16.83 -19.89
N LEU A 310 -23.79 16.24 -20.47
CA LEU A 310 -23.17 16.74 -21.71
C LEU A 310 -23.77 16.12 -22.97
N GLY A 311 -24.69 15.16 -22.80
CA GLY A 311 -25.38 14.45 -23.86
C GLY A 311 -24.63 13.21 -24.35
N ASP A 312 -25.06 12.73 -25.52
CA ASP A 312 -24.52 11.55 -26.19
C ASP A 312 -23.28 11.91 -27.00
N LEU A 313 -22.12 11.34 -26.64
CA LEU A 313 -20.85 11.60 -27.30
C LEU A 313 -20.44 10.44 -28.22
N ASP A 314 -20.07 10.78 -29.46
CA ASP A 314 -19.44 9.84 -30.37
C ASP A 314 -17.97 9.63 -29.99
N LEU A 315 -17.70 8.48 -29.38
CA LEU A 315 -16.35 8.05 -29.06
C LEU A 315 -15.79 7.25 -30.23
N ARG A 316 -14.61 7.62 -30.73
CA ARG A 316 -13.96 6.96 -31.88
C ARG A 316 -13.95 5.44 -31.71
N GLY A 317 -14.51 4.69 -32.66
CA GLY A 317 -14.51 3.22 -32.61
C GLY A 317 -15.65 2.59 -31.79
N LYS A 318 -16.55 3.40 -31.22
CA LYS A 318 -17.85 2.93 -30.71
C LYS A 318 -18.89 2.99 -31.82
N ARG A 319 -19.80 2.00 -31.83
CA ARG A 319 -20.96 1.98 -32.73
C ARG A 319 -22.15 2.78 -32.20
N LYS A 320 -22.26 2.88 -30.88
CA LYS A 320 -23.32 3.63 -30.19
C LYS A 320 -22.69 4.81 -29.46
N PRO A 321 -23.33 5.99 -29.50
CA PRO A 321 -22.94 7.11 -28.65
C PRO A 321 -22.94 6.69 -27.18
N VAL A 322 -22.06 7.32 -26.39
CA VAL A 322 -22.00 7.13 -24.95
C VAL A 322 -22.48 8.41 -24.30
N LYS A 323 -23.54 8.32 -23.49
CA LYS A 323 -23.97 9.44 -22.66
C LYS A 323 -22.89 9.78 -21.65
N VAL A 324 -22.54 11.06 -21.52
CA VAL A 324 -21.50 11.54 -20.60
C VAL A 324 -22.04 12.66 -19.72
N HIS A 325 -21.62 12.63 -18.45
CA HIS A 325 -21.91 13.66 -17.47
C HIS A 325 -20.62 14.27 -16.96
N SER A 326 -20.63 15.57 -16.66
CA SER A 326 -19.60 16.19 -15.84
C SER A 326 -20.02 16.21 -14.38
N ILE A 327 -19.05 16.00 -13.49
CA ILE A 327 -19.26 16.09 -12.05
C ILE A 327 -18.36 17.20 -11.48
N SER A 328 -18.95 18.12 -10.72
CA SER A 328 -18.24 19.15 -9.96
C SER A 328 -18.72 19.20 -8.52
N ARG A 329 -17.89 19.72 -7.60
CA ARG A 329 -18.38 20.06 -6.26
C ARG A 329 -19.25 21.30 -6.34
N ARG A 330 -20.37 21.29 -5.64
CA ARG A 330 -21.22 22.46 -5.47
C ARG A 330 -20.53 23.44 -4.53
N PHE A 331 -20.21 24.63 -5.02
CA PHE A 331 -19.74 25.71 -4.15
C PHE A 331 -20.95 26.29 -3.43
N VAL A 332 -21.13 25.94 -2.15
CA VAL A 332 -22.06 26.66 -1.28
C VAL A 332 -21.39 27.99 -0.95
N ASN A 333 -21.84 29.08 -1.58
CA ASN A 333 -21.51 30.42 -1.10
C ASN A 333 -22.10 30.57 0.31
N GLU A 334 -21.25 30.54 1.34
CA GLU A 334 -21.60 30.96 2.71
C GLU A 334 -21.78 32.50 2.81
N ASN A 335 -22.46 33.11 1.84
CA ASN A 335 -22.96 34.48 1.95
C ASN A 335 -24.49 34.41 2.01
N LYS A 336 -25.01 33.97 3.14
CA LYS A 336 -26.40 34.24 3.54
C LYS A 336 -26.39 35.01 4.85
N GLU A 337 -26.81 36.26 4.72
CA GLU A 337 -27.56 37.01 5.73
C GLU A 337 -26.82 37.38 7.03
N PHE A 338 -25.97 38.42 6.94
CA PHE A 338 -26.05 39.47 7.96
C PHE A 338 -27.37 40.21 7.73
N ILE A 339 -28.43 39.72 8.35
CA ILE A 339 -29.60 40.53 8.67
C ILE A 339 -29.10 41.63 9.60
N THR A 340 -29.04 42.86 9.08
CA THR A 340 -28.95 44.06 9.91
C THR A 340 -30.31 44.24 10.57
N ASP A 341 -30.46 43.72 11.78
CA ASP A 341 -31.37 44.27 12.78
C ASP A 341 -30.51 45.11 13.73
N ASP A 342 -30.48 46.43 13.46
CA ASP A 342 -30.61 47.54 14.42
C ASP A 342 -30.39 48.91 13.74
#